data_AF-A0A2Z2NM81-F1
#
_entry.id   AF-A0A2Z2NM81-F1
#
_cell.length_a   1.000
_cell.length_b   1.000
_cell.length_c   1.000
_cell.angle_alpha   90.00
_cell.angle_beta   90.00
_cell.angle_gamma   90.00
#
_symmetry.space_group_name_H-M   'P 1'
#
loop_
_entity.id
_entity.type
_entity.pdbx_description
1 polymer ?
#
loop_
_entity_poly.entity_id
_entity_poly.type
_entity_poly.pdbx_seq_one_letter_code
_entity_poly.pdbx_strand_id
1 'polypeptide(L)' 'MKNNLQNVTRNLRNLIKTLPAVKANCSAEVLTRHVQLIAHFQRQYDQLIAAARTTPVAG' A
#
# COMPACT_ATOMS: atom_id res chain seq x y z
N MET A 1 -0.40 4.98 16.93
CA MET A 1 0.41 4.45 15.80
C MET A 1 -0.12 3.16 15.14
N LYS A 2 -0.94 2.32 15.79
CA LYS A 2 -1.57 1.12 15.15
C LYS A 2 -2.58 1.42 14.03
N ASN A 3 -3.21 2.60 14.04
CA ASN A 3 -4.19 3.00 13.00
C ASN A 3 -3.58 3.17 11.60
N ASN A 4 -2.29 3.51 11.51
CA ASN A 4 -1.66 3.78 10.21
C ASN A 4 -1.48 2.50 9.40
N LEU A 5 -1.06 1.40 10.03
CA LEU A 5 -0.84 0.13 9.31
C LEU A 5 -2.15 -0.45 8.76
N GLN A 6 -3.21 -0.45 9.55
CA GLN A 6 -4.52 -0.92 9.08
C GLN A 6 -5.06 -0.04 7.94
N ASN A 7 -4.90 1.28 8.05
CA ASN A 7 -5.35 2.20 7.00
C ASN A 7 -4.54 2.02 5.70
N VAL A 8 -3.22 1.89 5.80
CA VAL A 8 -2.33 1.60 4.66
C VAL A 8 -2.68 0.26 4.01
N THR A 9 -2.90 -0.80 4.81
CA THR A 9 -3.28 -2.13 4.31
C THR A 9 -4.64 -2.09 3.60
N ARG A 10 -5.62 -1.37 4.18
CA ARG A 10 -6.96 -1.21 3.59
C ARG A 10 -6.90 -0.46 2.26
N ASN A 11 -6.14 0.64 2.21
CA ASN A 11 -5.94 1.40 0.97
C ASN A 11 -5.23 0.56 -0.09
N LEU A 12 -4.16 -0.15 0.26
CA LEU A 12 -3.44 -1.02 -0.67
C LEU A 12 -4.35 -2.12 -1.24
N ARG A 13 -5.14 -2.78 -0.39
CA ARG A 13 -6.10 -3.80 -0.82
C ARG A 13 -7.19 -3.24 -1.72
N ASN A 14 -7.65 -2.02 -1.46
CA ASN A 14 -8.63 -1.35 -2.31
C ASN A 14 -8.03 -0.95 -3.67
N LEU A 15 -6.79 -0.42 -3.69
CA LEU A 15 -6.07 -0.07 -4.92
C LEU A 15 -5.82 -1.30 -5.81
N ILE A 16 -5.45 -2.45 -5.21
CA ILE A 16 -5.27 -3.70 -5.95
C ILE A 16 -6.62 -4.21 -6.49
N LYS A 17 -7.69 -4.12 -5.69
CA LYS A 17 -9.04 -4.53 -6.12
C LYS A 17 -9.57 -3.68 -7.27
N THR A 18 -9.25 -2.38 -7.32
CA THR A 18 -9.69 -1.48 -8.39
C THR A 18 -8.79 -1.53 -9.63
N LEU A 19 -7.59 -2.11 -9.54
CA LEU A 19 -6.64 -2.24 -10.64
C LEU A 19 -7.22 -2.84 -11.93
N PRO A 20 -8.01 -3.95 -11.93
CA PRO A 20 -8.63 -4.46 -13.15
C PRO A 20 -9.64 -3.47 -13.75
N ALA A 21 -10.39 -2.73 -12.94
CA ALA A 21 -11.34 -1.73 -13.42
C ALA A 21 -10.61 -0.53 -14.04
N VAL A 22 -9.51 -0.09 -13.44
CA VAL A 22 -8.64 0.97 -13.98
C VAL A 22 -7.97 0.52 -15.28
N LYS A 23 -7.49 -0.73 -15.34
CA LYS A 23 -6.90 -1.30 -16.56
C LYS A 23 -7.91 -1.39 -17.71
N ALA A 24 -9.17 -1.68 -17.41
CA ALA A 24 -10.22 -1.85 -18.41
C ALA A 24 -10.83 -0.51 -18.90
N ASN A 25 -10.87 0.53 -18.05
CA ASN A 25 -11.60 1.76 -18.34
C ASN A 25 -10.74 3.02 -18.40
N CYS A 26 -9.46 2.97 -18.01
CA CYS A 26 -8.60 4.15 -17.97
C CYS A 26 -7.40 4.05 -18.92
N SER A 27 -6.89 5.23 -19.30
CA SER A 27 -5.69 5.37 -20.11
C SER A 27 -4.43 4.87 -19.41
N ALA A 28 -3.40 4.52 -20.19
CA ALA A 28 -2.12 4.04 -19.70
C ALA A 28 -1.44 4.98 -18.68
N GLU A 29 -1.66 6.29 -18.78
CA GLU A 29 -1.16 7.27 -17.81
C GLU A 29 -1.78 7.09 -16.42
N VAL A 30 -3.10 6.86 -16.36
CA VAL A 30 -3.82 6.64 -15.10
C VAL A 30 -3.40 5.30 -14.50
N LEU A 31 -3.25 4.26 -15.32
CA LEU A 31 -2.72 2.97 -14.87
C LEU A 31 -1.32 3.13 -14.28
N THR A 32 -0.45 3.91 -14.92
CA THR A 32 0.91 4.19 -14.43
C THR A 32 0.88 4.89 -13.08
N ARG A 33 0.08 5.96 -12.93
CA ARG A 33 -0.09 6.66 -11.65
C ARG A 33 -0.66 5.74 -10.56
N HIS A 34 -1.60 4.87 -10.93
CA HIS A 34 -2.22 3.91 -10.00
C HIS A 34 -1.20 2.87 -9.51
N VAL A 35 -0.35 2.36 -10.39
CA VAL A 35 0.75 1.45 -10.04
C VAL A 35 1.79 2.16 -9.17
N GLN A 36 2.13 3.42 -9.47
CA GLN A 36 3.02 4.23 -8.63
C GLN A 36 2.46 4.44 -7.22
N LEU A 37 1.15 4.67 -7.09
CA LEU A 37 0.46 4.75 -5.80
C LEU A 37 0.57 3.44 -5.02
N ILE A 38 0.33 2.30 -5.67
CA ILE A 38 0.49 0.98 -5.04
C ILE A 38 1.91 0.79 -4.53
N ALA A 39 2.93 1.09 -5.35
CA ALA A 39 4.33 0.98 -4.96
C ALA A 39 4.68 1.89 -3.77
N HIS A 40 4.15 3.11 -3.73
CA HIS A 40 4.34 4.03 -2.61
C HIS A 40 3.76 3.49 -1.30
N PHE A 41 2.50 3.05 -1.32
CA PHE A 41 1.85 2.47 -0.14
C PHE A 41 2.50 1.14 0.30
N GLN A 42 3.03 0.36 -0.65
CA GLN A 42 3.74 -0.87 -0.36
C GLN A 42 5.06 -0.60 0.35
N ARG A 43 5.80 0.44 -0.06
CA ARG A 43 7.02 0.87 0.63
C ARG A 43 6.73 1.39 2.05
N GLN A 44 5.66 2.16 2.23
CA GLN A 44 5.23 2.57 3.57
C GLN A 44 4.83 1.37 4.44
N TYR A 45 4.11 0.39 3.88
CA TYR A 45 3.74 -0.83 4.59
C TYR A 45 4.98 -1.60 5.04
N ASP A 46 5.95 -1.79 4.14
CA ASP A 46 7.21 -2.48 4.43
C ASP A 46 7.98 -1.78 5.57
N GLN A 47 8.10 -0.44 5.51
CA GLN A 47 8.72 0.34 6.58
C GLN A 47 7.99 0.22 7.92
N LEU A 48 6.66 0.23 7.92
CA LEU A 48 5.85 0.07 9.14
C LEU A 48 5.97 -1.34 9.72
N ILE A 49 6.02 -2.37 8.88
CA ILE A 49 6.23 -3.76 9.30
C ILE A 49 7.65 -3.95 9.82
N ALA A 50 8.65 -3.40 9.14
CA ALA A 50 10.04 -3.42 9.58
C ALA A 50 10.16 -2.75 10.96
N ALA A 51 9.59 -1.54 11.13
CA ALA A 51 9.57 -0.83 12.42
C ALA A 51 8.84 -1.63 13.52
N ALA A 52 7.73 -2.29 13.19
CA ALA A 52 6.99 -3.12 14.13
C ALA A 52 7.77 -4.39 14.53
N ARG A 53 8.55 -4.96 13.61
CA ARG A 53 9.41 -6.13 13.86
C ARG A 53 10.67 -5.77 14.64
N THR A 54 11.23 -4.58 14.43
CA THR A 54 12.43 -4.10 15.12
C THR A 54 12.15 -3.48 16.48
N THR A 55 10.92 -3.57 17.02
CA THR A 55 10.71 -3.21 18.43
C THR A 55 11.32 -4.35 19.26
N PRO A 56 12.49 -4.16 19.90
CA PRO A 56 13.06 -5.21 20.73
C PRO A 56 12.17 -5.32 21.95
N VAL A 57 11.52 -6.46 22.12
CA VAL A 57 11.08 -6.88 23.45
C VAL A 57 12.38 -7.08 24.24
N ALA A 58 12.76 -6.07 25.02
CA ALA A 58 13.81 -6.20 26.01
C ALA A 58 13.33 -7.28 26.99
N GLY A 59 13.88 -8.49 26.84
CA GLY A 59 13.86 -9.53 27.85
C GLY A 59 15.02 -9.35 28.82
#